data_AF-A0A7W0KW36-F1
#
_entry.id   AF-A0A7W0KW36-F1
#
_cell.length_a   1.000
_cell.length_b   1.000
_cell.length_c   1.000
_cell.angle_alpha   90.00
_cell.angle_beta   90.00
_cell.angle_gamma   90.00
#
_symmetry.space_group_name_H-M   'P 1'
#
loop_
_entity.id
_entity.type
_entity.pdbx_description
1 polymer ?
#
loop_
_entity_poly.entity_id
_entity_poly.type
_entity_poly.pdbx_seq_one_letter_code
_entity_poly.pdbx_strand_id
1 'polypeptide(L)'
;MALWWIANIVALVVVIPLVILLANRIIRTGVEINNYADDILEHGVALSGNLDPVPALLDTQELVGTATSNAVRYVTALRPLV
;
A
#
# COMPACT_ATOMS: atom_id res chain seq x y z
N MET A 1 35.39 49.75 -0.16
CA MET A 1 33.91 49.89 -0.23
C MET A 1 33.28 49.23 -1.46
N ALA A 2 33.81 49.39 -2.67
CA ALA A 2 33.25 48.76 -3.87
C ALA A 2 33.21 47.22 -3.83
N LEU A 3 34.30 46.56 -3.39
CA LEU A 3 34.36 45.09 -3.27
C LEU A 3 33.32 44.50 -2.30
N TRP A 4 33.03 45.21 -1.21
CA TRP A 4 32.03 44.80 -0.23
C TRP A 4 30.62 44.83 -0.82
N TRP A 5 30.30 45.88 -1.59
CA TRP A 5 29.02 45.97 -2.32
C TRP A 5 28.87 44.88 -3.37
N ILE A 6 29.94 44.58 -4.12
CA ILE A 6 29.93 43.50 -5.12
C ILE A 6 29.70 42.14 -4.45
N ALA A 7 30.38 41.87 -3.34
CA ALA A 7 30.19 40.63 -2.58
C ALA A 7 28.75 40.47 -2.08
N ASN A 8 28.13 41.55 -1.58
CA ASN A 8 26.73 41.53 -1.17
C ASN A 8 25.77 41.28 -2.34
N ILE A 9 26.00 41.91 -3.50
CA ILE A 9 25.19 41.67 -4.70
C ILE A 9 25.31 40.19 -5.14
N VAL A 10 26.52 39.64 -5.14
CA VAL A 10 26.74 38.22 -5.48
C VAL A 10 26.06 37.29 -4.47
N ALA A 11 26.16 37.58 -3.17
CA ALA A 11 25.44 36.81 -2.15
C ALA A 11 23.93 36.83 -2.40
N LEU A 12 23.37 38.00 -2.72
CA LEU A 12 21.93 38.17 -2.89
C LEU A 12 21.42 37.55 -4.19
N VAL A 13 22.16 37.67 -5.29
CA VAL A 13 21.73 37.24 -6.63
C VAL A 13 22.15 35.82 -6.97
N VAL A 14 23.23 35.30 -6.37
CA VAL A 14 23.75 33.97 -6.68
C VAL A 14 23.51 33.00 -5.54
N VAL A 15 23.91 33.35 -4.32
CA VAL A 15 23.85 32.42 -3.19
C VAL A 15 22.41 32.19 -2.76
N ILE A 16 21.61 33.24 -2.58
CA ILE A 16 20.20 33.08 -2.16
C ILE A 16 19.41 32.23 -3.16
N PRO A 17 19.42 32.50 -4.48
CA PRO A 17 18.64 31.70 -5.42
C PRO A 17 19.15 30.26 -5.52
N LEU A 18 20.46 30.04 -5.41
CA LEU A 18 21.04 28.70 -5.39
C LEU A 18 20.54 27.90 -4.19
N VAL A 19 20.52 28.50 -3.00
CA VAL A 19 20.00 27.85 -1.78
C VAL A 19 18.51 27.53 -1.94
N ILE A 20 17.71 28.47 -2.46
CA ILE A 20 16.28 28.24 -2.71
C ILE A 20 16.07 27.08 -3.70
N LEU A 21 16.85 27.04 -4.78
CA LEU A 21 16.76 25.98 -5.79
C LEU A 21 17.07 24.61 -5.19
N LEU A 22 18.15 24.51 -4.41
CA LEU A 22 18.54 23.27 -3.75
C LEU A 22 17.53 22.83 -2.69
N ALA A 23 17.05 23.76 -1.88
CA ALA A 23 16.02 23.48 -0.87
C ALA A 23 14.75 22.97 -1.54
N ASN A 24 14.27 23.65 -2.60
CA ASN A 24 13.06 23.26 -3.30
C ASN A 24 13.20 21.90 -3.99
N ARG A 25 14.40 21.58 -4.50
CA ARG A 25 14.70 20.25 -5.05
C ARG A 25 14.56 19.15 -4.00
N ILE A 26 15.14 19.33 -2.82
CA ILE A 26 15.10 18.33 -1.75
C ILE A 26 13.68 18.18 -1.20
N ILE A 27 12.99 19.31 -0.95
CA ILE A 27 11.61 19.31 -0.44
C ILE A 27 10.70 18.60 -1.43
N ARG A 28 10.78 18.93 -2.73
CA ARG A 28 9.95 18.31 -3.75
C ARG A 28 10.13 16.79 -3.79
N THR A 29 11.38 16.32 -3.80
CA THR A 29 11.66 14.89 -3.77
C THR A 29 11.12 14.23 -2.49
N GLY A 30 11.28 14.88 -1.34
CA GLY A 30 10.72 14.37 -0.08
C GLY A 30 9.19 14.29 -0.08
N VAL A 31 8.51 15.27 -0.66
CA VAL A 31 7.04 15.27 -0.81
C VAL A 31 6.59 14.19 -1.78
N GLU A 32 7.27 14.02 -2.92
CA GLU A 32 6.96 12.94 -3.88
C GLU A 32 7.07 11.56 -3.22
N ILE A 33 8.12 11.31 -2.42
CA ILE A 33 8.29 10.05 -1.68
C ILE A 33 7.15 9.83 -0.69
N ASN A 34 6.77 10.85 0.10
CA ASN A 34 5.66 10.72 1.04
C ASN A 34 4.34 10.43 0.33
N ASN A 35 4.06 11.11 -0.78
CA ASN A 35 2.84 10.85 -1.56
C ASN A 35 2.80 9.39 -2.08
N TYR A 36 3.92 8.85 -2.55
CA TYR A 36 3.99 7.44 -2.93
C TYR A 36 3.81 6.49 -1.75
N ALA A 37 4.35 6.85 -0.57
CA ALA A 37 4.17 6.05 0.63
C ALA A 37 2.70 6.03 1.09
N ASP A 38 2.03 7.18 1.05
CA ASP A 38 0.61 7.31 1.39
C ASP A 38 -0.27 6.52 0.41
N ASP A 39 0.00 6.60 -0.89
CA ASP A 39 -0.70 5.85 -1.94
C ASP A 39 -0.55 4.33 -1.77
N ILE A 40 0.68 3.86 -1.49
CA ILE A 40 0.96 2.45 -1.21
C ILE A 40 0.24 2.00 0.07
N LEU A 41 0.19 2.84 1.11
CA LEU A 41 -0.47 2.51 2.36
C LEU A 41 -1.99 2.42 2.18
N GLU A 42 -2.59 3.37 1.47
CA GLU A 42 -4.03 3.37 1.15
C GLU A 42 -4.42 2.13 0.36
N HIS A 43 -3.70 1.84 -0.73
CA HIS A 43 -3.97 0.67 -1.56
C HIS A 43 -3.62 -0.66 -0.86
N GLY A 44 -2.60 -0.68 -0.01
CA GLY A 44 -2.22 -1.85 0.79
C GLY A 44 -3.30 -2.23 1.81
N VAL A 45 -3.89 -1.25 2.49
CA VAL A 45 -5.02 -1.45 3.43
C VAL A 45 -6.27 -1.91 2.68
N ALA A 46 -6.56 -1.32 1.52
CA ALA A 46 -7.66 -1.77 0.68
C ALA A 46 -7.48 -3.23 0.23
N LEU A 47 -6.26 -3.64 -0.12
CA LEU A 47 -5.97 -5.02 -0.50
C LEU A 47 -6.11 -5.99 0.68
N SER A 48 -5.64 -5.63 1.88
CA SER A 48 -5.79 -6.50 3.06
C SER A 48 -7.27 -6.72 3.41
N GLY A 49 -8.11 -5.69 3.30
CA GLY A 49 -9.55 -5.83 3.53
C GLY A 49 -10.24 -6.79 2.54
N ASN A 50 -9.73 -6.92 1.31
CA ASN A 50 -10.23 -7.93 0.36
C ASN A 50 -9.82 -9.36 0.73
N LEU A 51 -8.81 -9.53 1.59
CA LEU A 51 -8.34 -10.83 2.07
C LEU A 51 -9.05 -11.29 3.36
N ASP A 52 -9.76 -10.39 4.05
CA ASP A 52 -10.56 -10.71 5.24
C ASP A 52 -11.54 -11.90 5.07
N PRO A 53 -12.21 -12.11 3.92
CA PRO A 53 -13.11 -13.25 3.73
C PRO A 53 -12.39 -14.57 3.38
N VAL A 54 -11.07 -14.57 3.13
CA VAL A 54 -10.34 -15.78 2.71
C VAL A 54 -10.44 -16.92 3.74
N PRO A 55 -10.31 -16.70 5.07
CA PRO A 55 -10.54 -17.76 6.05
C PRO A 55 -11.95 -18.36 5.98
N ALA A 56 -12.99 -17.54 5.77
CA ALA A 56 -14.36 -18.04 5.65
C ALA A 56 -14.57 -18.93 4.41
N LEU A 57 -13.81 -18.69 3.33
CA LEU A 57 -13.80 -19.56 2.15
C LEU A 57 -13.17 -20.93 2.46
N LEU A 58 -12.12 -20.96 3.28
CA LEU A 58 -11.49 -22.21 3.73
C LEU A 58 -12.47 -23.01 4.61
N ASP A 59 -13.13 -22.34 5.56
CA ASP A 59 -14.15 -22.97 6.42
C ASP A 59 -15.29 -23.55 5.58
N THR A 60 -15.75 -22.79 4.58
CA THR A 60 -16.80 -23.23 3.65
C THR A 60 -16.36 -24.46 2.87
N GLN A 61 -15.12 -24.50 2.39
CA GLN A 61 -14.57 -25.66 1.68
C GLN A 61 -14.55 -26.90 2.56
N GLU A 62 -14.13 -26.77 3.82
CA GLU A 62 -14.14 -27.87 4.79
C GLU A 62 -15.58 -28.36 5.07
N LEU A 63 -16.50 -27.44 5.35
CA LEU A 63 -17.92 -27.74 5.60
C LEU A 63 -18.56 -28.48 4.42
N VAL A 64 -18.29 -28.05 3.19
CA VAL A 64 -18.78 -28.73 1.98
C VAL A 64 -18.20 -30.14 1.87
N GLY A 65 -16.92 -30.33 2.20
CA GLY A 65 -16.28 -31.65 2.25
C GLY A 65 -16.97 -32.59 3.25
N THR A 66 -17.22 -32.11 4.48
CA THR A 66 -17.92 -32.86 5.51
C THR A 66 -19.36 -33.19 5.10
N ALA A 67 -20.09 -32.21 4.57
CA ALA A 67 -21.47 -32.40 4.11
C ALA A 67 -21.56 -33.45 2.99
N THR A 68 -20.66 -33.39 2.02
CA THR A 68 -20.59 -34.35 0.91
C THR A 68 -20.29 -35.76 1.42
N SER A 69 -19.31 -35.91 2.30
CA SER A 69 -18.98 -37.20 2.91
C SER A 69 -20.18 -37.80 3.66
N ASN A 70 -20.89 -36.99 4.45
CA ASN A 70 -22.08 -37.42 5.17
C ASN A 70 -23.23 -37.80 4.23
N ALA A 71 -23.45 -37.04 3.16
CA ALA A 71 -24.46 -37.36 2.15
C ALA A 71 -24.15 -38.70 1.46
N VAL A 72 -22.89 -38.96 1.09
CA VAL A 72 -22.47 -40.24 0.53
C VAL A 72 -22.70 -41.39 1.50
N ARG A 73 -22.36 -41.22 2.79
CA ARG A 73 -22.63 -42.23 3.83
C ARG A 73 -24.12 -42.53 3.97
N TYR A 74 -24.96 -41.49 3.98
CA TYR A 74 -26.41 -41.64 4.08
C TYR A 74 -27.00 -42.41 2.89
N VAL A 75 -26.66 -42.01 1.66
CA VAL A 75 -27.11 -42.70 0.43
C VAL A 75 -26.62 -44.14 0.40
N THR A 76 -25.39 -44.40 0.84
CA THR A 76 -24.82 -45.76 0.90
C THR A 76 -25.56 -46.63 1.92
N ALA A 77 -25.93 -46.08 3.08
CA ALA A 77 -26.71 -46.79 4.10
C ALA A 77 -28.15 -47.10 3.67
N LEU A 78 -28.74 -46.28 2.78
CA LEU A 78 -30.07 -46.50 2.21
C LEU A 78 -30.08 -47.52 1.05
N ARG A 79 -28.95 -47.75 0.39
CA ARG A 79 -28.83 -48.68 -0.74
C ARG A 79 -29.38 -50.10 -0.49
N PRO A 80 -29.23 -50.73 0.69
CA PRO A 80 -29.85 -52.04 0.95
C PRO A 80 -31.37 -52.02 1.21
N LEU A 81 -32.00 -50.86 1.31
CA LEU A 81 -33.45 -50.70 1.57
C LEU A 81 -34.27 -50.39 0.31
N VAL A 82 -33.61 -50.18 -0.84
CA VAL A 82 -34.20 -49.95 -2.17
C VAL A 82 -33.85 -51.11 -3.08
#